data_AF-A0A841KT73-F1
#
_entry.id   AF-A0A841KT73-F1
#
_cell.length_a   1.000
_cell.length_b   1.000
_cell.length_c   1.000
_cell.angle_alpha   90.00
_cell.angle_beta   90.00
_cell.angle_gamma   90.00
#
_symmetry.space_group_name_H-M   'P 1'
#
loop_
_entity.id
_entity.type
_entity.pdbx_description
1 polymer ?
#
loop_
_entity_poly.entity_id
_entity_poly.type
_entity_poly.pdbx_seq_one_letter_code
_entity_poly.pdbx_strand_id
1 'polypeptide(L)'
;MENKTRHYSQKGFTLIETILSLTLLSIIILALGMFLSNSIRQHIKLIEIAEAQRKSRLALNYIEKRMMECNQLQFTFDPKTNTFTSKDYQNNEVWIDLSGNKRFTNNTLIYFYKVLGELRVNKKGEHNVLIDGIKDIKIIEILPGKLIEIEIHAENLNHSIKSRMNICYR
;
A
#
# COMPACT_ATOMS: atom_id res chain seq x y z
N MET A 1 -81.03 -13.11 19.01
CA MET A 1 -79.78 -13.41 18.29
C MET A 1 -79.81 -12.62 16.99
N GLU A 2 -79.16 -11.44 16.97
CA GLU A 2 -79.14 -10.58 15.80
C GLU A 2 -77.74 -10.64 15.18
N ASN A 3 -77.63 -11.33 14.05
CA ASN A 3 -76.36 -11.60 13.39
C ASN A 3 -75.99 -10.39 12.53
N LYS A 4 -75.23 -9.44 13.10
CA LYS A 4 -74.66 -8.31 12.35
C LYS A 4 -73.55 -8.81 11.44
N THR A 5 -73.90 -9.14 10.21
CA THR A 5 -72.92 -9.33 9.12
C THR A 5 -72.26 -7.99 8.81
N ARG A 6 -71.01 -7.84 9.26
CA ARG A 6 -70.14 -6.73 8.85
C ARG A 6 -69.83 -6.89 7.36
N HIS A 7 -70.46 -6.07 6.52
CA HIS A 7 -70.00 -5.87 5.15
C HIS A 7 -68.63 -5.17 5.20
N TYR A 8 -67.55 -5.93 5.07
CA TYR A 8 -66.26 -5.37 4.68
C TYR A 8 -66.40 -4.86 3.25
N SER A 9 -66.47 -3.55 3.07
CA SER A 9 -66.29 -2.91 1.76
C SER A 9 -64.91 -3.28 1.24
N GLN A 10 -64.83 -4.28 0.36
CA GLN A 10 -63.61 -4.59 -0.38
C GLN A 10 -63.42 -3.49 -1.43
N LYS A 11 -62.78 -2.38 -1.04
CA LYS A 11 -62.31 -1.39 -2.00
C LYS A 11 -61.17 -2.03 -2.79
N GLY A 12 -61.42 -2.28 -4.08
CA GLY A 12 -60.41 -2.77 -5.01
C GLY A 12 -59.29 -1.73 -5.22
N PHE A 13 -58.11 -2.21 -5.60
CA PHE A 13 -56.96 -1.37 -5.90
C PHE A 13 -57.22 -0.60 -7.19
N THR A 14 -57.05 0.72 -7.17
CA THR A 14 -57.26 1.53 -8.37
C THR A 14 -56.04 1.46 -9.29
N LEU A 15 -56.27 1.61 -10.60
CA LEU A 15 -55.19 1.65 -11.58
C LEU A 15 -54.18 2.76 -11.27
N ILE A 16 -54.67 3.92 -10.80
CA ILE A 16 -53.83 5.05 -10.43
C ILE A 16 -52.95 4.75 -9.21
N GLU A 17 -53.48 4.08 -8.18
CA GLU A 17 -52.68 3.64 -7.03
C GLU A 17 -51.59 2.66 -7.46
N THR A 18 -51.85 1.81 -8.45
CA THR A 18 -50.86 0.86 -8.98
C THR A 18 -49.71 1.58 -9.69
N ILE A 19 -50.05 2.52 -10.57
CA ILE A 19 -49.06 3.32 -11.31
C ILE A 19 -48.22 4.15 -10.33
N LEU A 20 -48.86 4.80 -9.35
CA LEU A 20 -48.14 5.58 -8.33
C LEU A 20 -47.21 4.69 -7.49
N SER A 21 -47.68 3.51 -7.06
CA SER A 21 -46.87 2.57 -6.28
C SER A 21 -45.65 2.07 -7.07
N LEU A 22 -45.83 1.72 -8.35
CA LEU A 22 -44.74 1.28 -9.23
C LEU A 22 -43.75 2.41 -9.52
N THR A 23 -44.24 3.64 -9.69
CA THR A 23 -43.38 4.82 -9.92
C THR A 23 -42.53 5.10 -8.69
N LEU A 24 -43.14 5.09 -7.50
CA LEU A 24 -42.42 5.25 -6.23
C LEU A 24 -41.38 4.13 -6.02
N LEU A 25 -41.76 2.88 -6.28
CA LEU A 25 -40.84 1.75 -6.18
C LEU A 25 -39.64 1.91 -7.14
N SER A 26 -39.89 2.37 -8.37
CA SER A 26 -38.84 2.60 -9.36
C SER A 26 -37.86 3.69 -8.92
N ILE A 27 -38.36 4.79 -8.34
CA ILE A 27 -37.53 5.86 -7.78
C ILE A 27 -36.67 5.32 -6.63
N ILE A 28 -37.26 4.52 -5.74
CA ILE A 28 -36.54 3.91 -4.60
C ILE A 28 -35.43 2.98 -5.10
N ILE A 29 -35.71 2.14 -6.10
CA ILE A 29 -34.72 1.22 -6.67
C ILE A 29 -33.55 2.00 -7.29
N LEU A 30 -33.83 3.07 -8.05
CA LEU A 30 -32.78 3.90 -8.65
C LEU A 30 -31.93 4.60 -7.59
N ALA A 31 -32.57 5.18 -6.57
CA ALA A 31 -31.87 5.83 -5.46
C ALA A 31 -30.98 4.83 -4.70
N LEU A 32 -31.50 3.63 -4.42
CA LEU A 32 -30.75 2.57 -3.75
C LEU A 32 -29.57 2.09 -4.61
N GLY A 33 -29.77 1.92 -5.92
CA GLY A 33 -28.70 1.54 -6.85
C GLY A 33 -27.57 2.56 -6.88
N MET A 34 -27.89 3.85 -6.92
CA MET A 34 -26.90 4.93 -6.83
C MET A 34 -26.15 4.92 -5.50
N PHE A 35 -26.89 4.75 -4.38
CA PHE A 35 -26.31 4.68 -3.05
C PHE A 35 -25.33 3.51 -2.91
N LEU A 36 -25.74 2.30 -3.29
CA LEU A 36 -24.90 1.10 -3.23
C LEU A 36 -23.67 1.23 -4.13
N SER A 37 -23.84 1.75 -5.34
CA SER A 37 -22.71 1.98 -6.25
C SER A 37 -21.69 2.98 -5.70
N ASN A 38 -22.14 4.05 -5.04
CA ASN A 38 -21.24 4.97 -4.35
C ASN A 38 -20.54 4.29 -3.16
N SER A 39 -21.29 3.55 -2.33
CA SER A 39 -20.73 2.81 -1.21
C SER A 39 -19.64 1.82 -1.65
N ILE A 40 -19.88 1.02 -2.68
CA ILE A 40 -18.89 0.09 -3.25
C ILE A 40 -17.64 0.84 -3.71
N ARG A 41 -17.81 1.96 -4.42
CA ARG A 41 -16.68 2.79 -4.87
C ARG A 41 -15.85 3.33 -3.71
N GLN A 42 -16.48 3.73 -2.60
CA GLN A 42 -15.75 4.16 -1.41
C GLN A 42 -14.99 2.99 -0.76
N HIS A 43 -15.60 1.81 -0.66
CA HIS A 43 -14.93 0.63 -0.12
C HIS A 43 -13.71 0.20 -0.95
N ILE A 44 -13.81 0.26 -2.29
CA ILE A 44 -12.67 -0.02 -3.18
C ILE A 44 -11.51 0.95 -2.88
N LYS A 45 -11.79 2.25 -2.78
CA LYS A 45 -10.76 3.25 -2.42
C LYS A 45 -10.12 2.97 -1.06
N LEU A 46 -10.92 2.58 -0.06
CA LEU A 46 -10.40 2.24 1.26
C LEU A 46 -9.49 1.00 1.21
N ILE A 47 -9.84 0.00 0.40
CA ILE A 47 -9.02 -1.19 0.17
C ILE A 47 -7.69 -0.81 -0.50
N GLU A 48 -7.73 0.02 -1.55
CA GLU A 48 -6.53 0.50 -2.25
C GLU A 48 -5.58 1.26 -1.31
N ILE A 49 -6.12 2.13 -0.45
CA ILE A 49 -5.34 2.86 0.56
C ILE A 49 -4.72 1.88 1.59
N ALA A 50 -5.52 0.93 2.09
CA ALA A 50 -5.05 -0.05 3.06
C ALA A 50 -3.96 -0.95 2.46
N GLU A 51 -4.10 -1.35 1.19
CA GLU A 51 -3.11 -2.13 0.47
C GLU A 51 -1.82 -1.34 0.27
N ALA A 52 -1.89 -0.08 -0.17
CA ALA A 52 -0.73 0.79 -0.31
C ALA A 52 0.00 0.99 1.03
N GLN A 53 -0.75 1.13 2.13
CA GLN A 53 -0.19 1.23 3.47
C GLN A 53 0.52 -0.06 3.90
N ARG A 54 -0.12 -1.21 3.64
CA ARG A 54 0.47 -2.53 3.92
C ARG A 54 1.75 -2.76 3.10
N LYS A 55 1.73 -2.48 1.80
CA LYS A 55 2.90 -2.60 0.91
C LYS A 55 4.04 -1.71 1.36
N SER A 56 3.76 -0.44 1.68
CA SER A 56 4.76 0.49 2.22
C SER A 56 5.39 -0.01 3.52
N ARG A 57 4.59 -0.53 4.47
CA ARG A 57 5.12 -1.12 5.71
C ARG A 57 5.98 -2.36 5.45
N LEU A 58 5.55 -3.24 4.55
CA LEU A 58 6.34 -4.42 4.19
C LEU A 58 7.66 -4.03 3.51
N ALA A 59 7.65 -2.99 2.67
CA ALA A 59 8.85 -2.50 2.00
C ALA A 59 9.86 -2.01 3.02
N LEU A 60 9.38 -1.24 4.01
CA LEU A 60 10.20 -0.78 5.11
C LEU A 60 10.76 -1.99 5.89
N ASN A 61 9.92 -2.93 6.31
CA ASN A 61 10.37 -4.13 7.03
C ASN A 61 11.39 -4.96 6.25
N TYR A 62 11.27 -5.06 4.92
CA TYR A 62 12.27 -5.75 4.10
C TYR A 62 13.59 -5.00 4.08
N ILE A 63 13.58 -3.68 3.91
CA ILE A 63 14.79 -2.85 3.95
C ILE A 63 15.47 -3.01 5.31
N GLU A 64 14.70 -2.86 6.40
CA GLU A 64 15.18 -3.02 7.76
C GLU A 64 15.82 -4.39 8.00
N LYS A 65 15.13 -5.45 7.59
CA LYS A 65 15.65 -6.82 7.72
C LYS A 65 16.96 -7.00 6.95
N ARG A 66 17.07 -6.48 5.72
CA ARG A 66 18.30 -6.57 4.92
C ARG A 66 19.44 -5.77 5.54
N MET A 67 19.16 -4.61 6.11
CA MET A 67 20.16 -3.83 6.83
C MET A 67 20.66 -4.56 8.09
N MET A 68 19.78 -5.29 8.79
CA MET A 68 20.16 -6.12 9.95
C MET A 68 20.97 -7.37 9.58
N GLU A 69 20.81 -7.90 8.37
CA GLU A 69 21.59 -9.03 7.86
C GLU A 69 23.03 -8.63 7.48
N CYS A 70 23.31 -7.33 7.31
CA CYS A 70 24.64 -6.80 7.02
C CYS A 70 25.53 -6.75 8.26
N ASN A 71 26.85 -6.87 8.06
CA ASN A 71 27.80 -6.60 9.13
C ASN A 71 27.78 -5.11 9.51
N GLN A 72 27.14 -4.80 10.64
CA GLN A 72 26.96 -3.43 11.12
C GLN A 72 28.29 -2.68 11.33
N LEU A 73 29.38 -3.37 11.64
CA LEU A 73 30.69 -2.75 11.87
C LEU A 73 31.36 -2.24 10.58
N GLN A 74 30.93 -2.72 9.42
CA GLN A 74 31.48 -2.37 8.09
C GLN A 74 30.43 -1.73 7.19
N PHE A 75 29.39 -1.15 7.78
CA PHE A 75 28.22 -0.64 7.07
C PHE A 75 28.42 0.83 6.67
N THR A 76 28.71 1.11 5.41
CA THR A 76 28.94 2.48 4.92
C THR A 76 27.73 2.98 4.13
N PHE A 77 27.28 4.19 4.42
CA PHE A 77 26.24 4.89 3.66
C PHE A 77 26.84 5.96 2.76
N ASP A 78 26.48 5.96 1.47
CA ASP A 78 26.76 7.05 0.55
C ASP A 78 25.48 7.87 0.29
N PRO A 79 25.38 9.09 0.86
CA PRO A 79 24.21 9.95 0.70
C PRO A 79 24.05 10.49 -0.73
N LYS A 80 25.11 10.51 -1.56
CA LYS A 80 24.99 10.97 -2.96
C LYS A 80 24.23 9.97 -3.82
N THR A 81 24.39 8.69 -3.51
CA THR A 81 23.82 7.58 -4.28
C THR A 81 22.75 6.84 -3.51
N ASN A 82 22.33 7.29 -2.31
CA ASN A 82 21.37 6.61 -1.45
C ASN A 82 21.63 5.09 -1.34
N THR A 83 22.91 4.72 -1.29
CA THR A 83 23.36 3.33 -1.32
C THR A 83 24.08 3.01 -0.03
N PHE A 84 23.77 1.85 0.54
CA PHE A 84 24.56 1.24 1.60
C PHE A 84 25.42 0.12 1.03
N THR A 85 26.63 0.05 1.55
CA THR A 85 27.63 -0.99 1.25
C THR A 85 28.01 -1.67 2.55
N SER A 86 28.13 -2.99 2.53
CA SER A 86 28.58 -3.76 3.68
C SER A 86 29.16 -5.09 3.21
N LYS A 87 29.47 -5.97 4.16
CA LYS A 87 29.84 -7.36 3.90
C LYS A 87 28.86 -8.33 4.54
N ASP A 88 28.62 -9.44 3.86
CA ASP A 88 27.88 -10.57 4.43
C ASP A 88 28.75 -11.40 5.39
N TYR A 89 28.16 -12.43 6.00
CA TYR A 89 28.88 -13.38 6.86
C TYR A 89 30.01 -14.15 6.15
N GLN A 90 30.00 -14.20 4.82
CA GLN A 90 31.01 -14.84 3.99
C GLN A 90 32.09 -13.84 3.51
N ASN A 91 32.05 -12.59 4.01
CA ASN A 91 32.96 -11.51 3.66
C ASN A 91 32.85 -11.05 2.19
N ASN A 92 31.73 -11.35 1.52
CA ASN A 92 31.42 -10.80 0.20
C ASN A 92 30.83 -9.40 0.34
N GLU A 93 31.15 -8.51 -0.59
CA GLU A 93 30.50 -7.21 -0.67
C GLU A 93 29.02 -7.37 -1.03
N VAL A 94 28.18 -6.64 -0.28
CA VAL A 94 26.74 -6.59 -0.45
C VAL A 94 26.25 -5.15 -0.53
N TRP A 95 25.19 -4.96 -1.30
CA TRP A 95 24.63 -3.64 -1.59
C TRP A 95 23.15 -3.55 -1.22
N ILE A 96 22.76 -2.41 -0.67
CA ILE A 96 21.38 -1.97 -0.48
C ILE A 96 21.26 -0.63 -1.21
N ASP A 97 20.52 -0.59 -2.32
CA ASP A 97 20.46 0.60 -3.19
C ASP A 97 19.06 1.19 -3.23
N LEU A 98 18.86 2.32 -2.58
CA LEU A 98 17.57 3.00 -2.53
C LEU A 98 17.56 4.27 -3.41
N SER A 99 18.47 4.36 -4.39
CA SER A 99 18.58 5.51 -5.32
C SER A 99 17.42 5.64 -6.29
N GLY A 100 16.71 4.55 -6.56
CA GLY A 100 15.70 4.46 -7.61
C GLY A 100 16.21 3.92 -8.94
N ASN A 101 17.51 3.63 -9.06
CA ASN A 101 18.10 3.06 -10.26
C ASN A 101 18.03 1.52 -10.25
N LYS A 102 17.93 0.92 -11.44
CA LYS A 102 18.07 -0.52 -11.56
C LYS A 102 19.53 -0.90 -11.31
N ARG A 103 19.78 -1.74 -10.30
CA ARG A 103 21.12 -2.22 -9.97
C ARG A 103 21.37 -3.59 -10.58
N PHE A 104 22.41 -3.68 -11.41
CA PHE A 104 22.82 -4.91 -12.09
C PHE A 104 23.92 -5.69 -11.35
N THR A 105 24.50 -5.09 -10.30
CA THR A 105 25.54 -5.74 -9.50
C THR A 105 24.99 -6.98 -8.80
N ASN A 106 25.69 -8.10 -8.97
CA ASN A 106 25.44 -9.33 -8.20
C ASN A 106 25.55 -9.05 -6.69
N ASN A 107 24.92 -9.86 -5.84
CA ASN A 107 24.90 -9.68 -4.38
C ASN A 107 24.27 -8.36 -3.89
N THR A 108 23.37 -7.76 -4.69
CA THR A 108 22.51 -6.68 -4.19
C THR A 108 21.37 -7.29 -3.37
N LEU A 109 21.43 -7.10 -2.05
CA LEU A 109 20.45 -7.63 -1.11
C LEU A 109 19.06 -7.08 -1.38
N ILE A 110 18.99 -5.79 -1.73
CA ILE A 110 17.77 -5.12 -2.12
C ILE A 110 18.07 -3.84 -2.90
N TYR A 111 17.23 -3.50 -3.87
CA TYR A 111 17.29 -2.22 -4.54
C TYR A 111 15.90 -1.69 -4.92
N PHE A 112 15.76 -0.37 -4.96
CA PHE A 112 14.55 0.31 -5.41
C PHE A 112 14.67 0.68 -6.89
N TYR A 113 13.70 0.23 -7.69
CA TYR A 113 13.58 0.60 -9.09
C TYR A 113 12.39 1.54 -9.29
N LYS A 114 12.69 2.84 -9.31
CA LYS A 114 11.69 3.91 -9.31
C LYS A 114 10.82 3.94 -10.55
N VAL A 115 11.35 3.54 -11.71
CA VAL A 115 10.63 3.54 -12.99
C VAL A 115 9.38 2.65 -12.94
N LEU A 116 9.47 1.50 -12.25
CA LEU A 116 8.35 0.58 -12.06
C LEU A 116 7.72 0.67 -10.67
N GLY A 117 8.29 1.49 -9.78
CA GLY A 117 7.87 1.61 -8.39
C GLY A 117 8.04 0.32 -7.58
N GLU A 118 9.13 -0.42 -7.84
CA GLU A 118 9.34 -1.76 -7.28
C GLU A 118 10.54 -1.83 -6.36
N LEU A 119 10.39 -2.56 -5.26
CA LEU A 119 11.49 -3.02 -4.43
C LEU A 119 11.87 -4.43 -4.87
N ARG A 120 13.13 -4.63 -5.24
CA ARG A 120 13.64 -5.85 -5.85
C ARG A 120 14.84 -6.39 -5.10
N VAL A 121 15.13 -7.67 -5.29
CA VAL A 121 16.40 -8.30 -4.88
C VAL A 121 17.15 -8.78 -6.11
N ASN A 122 18.48 -8.72 -6.10
CA ASN A 122 19.31 -9.30 -7.14
C ASN A 122 20.15 -10.43 -6.55
N LYS A 123 19.70 -11.67 -6.75
CA LYS A 123 20.46 -12.86 -6.38
C LYS A 123 21.05 -13.46 -7.65
N LYS A 124 22.38 -13.37 -7.79
CA LYS A 124 23.12 -13.97 -8.92
C LYS A 124 22.62 -13.56 -10.32
N GLY A 125 22.14 -12.32 -10.48
CA GLY A 125 21.61 -11.80 -11.75
C GLY A 125 20.09 -11.93 -11.90
N GLU A 126 19.40 -12.64 -10.99
CA GLU A 126 17.95 -12.75 -10.99
C GLU A 126 17.32 -11.60 -10.20
N HIS A 127 16.53 -10.78 -10.92
CA HIS A 127 15.87 -9.58 -10.38
C HIS A 127 14.44 -9.88 -9.93
N ASN A 128 14.27 -10.37 -8.70
CA ASN A 128 12.97 -10.72 -8.16
C ASN A 128 12.27 -9.51 -7.52
N VAL A 129 10.99 -9.31 -7.84
CA VAL A 129 10.15 -8.27 -7.23
C VAL A 129 9.68 -8.74 -5.85
N LEU A 130 9.96 -7.94 -4.82
CA LEU A 130 9.41 -8.16 -3.48
C LEU A 130 8.09 -7.44 -3.32
N ILE A 131 8.05 -6.16 -3.72
CA ILE A 131 6.93 -5.24 -3.53
C ILE A 131 6.88 -4.27 -4.70
N ASP A 132 5.68 -3.89 -5.09
CA ASP A 132 5.34 -2.89 -6.09
C ASP A 132 4.57 -1.71 -5.46
N GLY A 133 4.22 -0.71 -6.28
CA GLY A 133 3.39 0.42 -5.84
C GLY A 133 4.11 1.43 -4.94
N ILE A 134 5.44 1.45 -4.95
CA ILE A 134 6.26 2.43 -4.22
C ILE A 134 6.60 3.57 -5.17
N LYS A 135 6.18 4.79 -4.84
CA LYS A 135 6.45 5.99 -5.64
C LYS A 135 7.87 6.50 -5.45
N ASP A 136 8.34 6.53 -4.21
CA ASP A 136 9.66 7.07 -3.87
C ASP A 136 10.15 6.52 -2.53
N ILE A 137 11.48 6.46 -2.38
CA ILE A 137 12.14 6.15 -1.11
C ILE A 137 13.17 7.23 -0.85
N LYS A 138 13.12 7.83 0.33
CA LYS A 138 14.07 8.85 0.79
C LYS A 138 14.79 8.36 2.03
N ILE A 139 16.06 8.73 2.12
CA ILE A 139 16.88 8.49 3.31
C ILE A 139 17.32 9.85 3.82
N ILE A 140 17.14 10.08 5.12
CA ILE A 140 17.53 11.29 5.80
C ILE A 140 18.48 10.89 6.94
N GLU A 141 19.72 11.37 6.92
CA GLU A 141 20.58 11.25 8.10
C GLU A 141 20.15 12.26 9.17
N ILE A 142 19.65 11.76 10.30
CA ILE A 142 19.31 12.59 11.47
C ILE A 142 20.59 12.91 12.26
N LEU A 143 21.41 11.88 12.50
CA LEU A 143 22.78 12.05 12.96
C LEU A 143 23.72 11.37 11.96
N PRO A 144 24.68 12.10 11.36
CA PRO A 144 25.63 11.53 10.43
C PRO A 144 26.32 10.29 10.99
N GLY A 145 26.30 9.19 10.24
CA GLY A 145 26.94 7.92 10.60
C GLY A 145 26.34 7.19 11.81
N LYS A 146 25.25 7.70 12.40
CA LYS A 146 24.64 7.11 13.61
C LYS A 146 23.15 6.81 13.50
N LEU A 147 22.37 7.71 12.93
CA LEU A 147 20.91 7.60 12.90
C LEU A 147 20.36 8.08 11.57
N ILE A 148 19.63 7.20 10.91
CA ILE A 148 18.94 7.50 9.66
C ILE A 148 17.43 7.34 9.81
N GLU A 149 16.67 8.08 9.01
CA GLU A 149 15.25 7.91 8.79
C GLU A 149 15.03 7.50 7.33
N ILE A 150 14.35 6.38 7.13
CA ILE A 150 13.94 5.90 5.81
C ILE A 150 12.45 6.21 5.67
N GLU A 151 12.12 6.93 4.61
CA GLU A 151 10.78 7.40 4.29
C GLU A 151 10.30 6.80 2.97
N ILE A 152 9.17 6.10 3.01
CA ILE A 152 8.54 5.47 1.85
C ILE A 152 7.29 6.25 1.48
N HIS A 153 7.21 6.65 0.21
CA HIS A 153 6.04 7.26 -0.41
C HIS A 153 5.40 6.26 -1.37
N ALA A 154 4.09 6.02 -1.24
CA ALA A 154 3.31 5.22 -2.19
C ALA A 154 2.40 6.11 -3.04
N GLU A 155 1.97 5.61 -4.21
CA GLU A 155 1.15 6.39 -5.15
C GLU A 155 -0.22 6.81 -4.57
N ASN A 156 -0.84 5.93 -3.77
CA ASN A 156 -2.19 6.12 -3.23
C ASN A 156 -2.22 6.56 -1.75
N LEU A 157 -1.09 7.08 -1.23
CA LEU A 157 -1.00 7.57 0.15
C LEU A 157 -0.61 9.05 0.17
N ASN A 158 -1.41 9.85 0.88
CA ASN A 158 -1.12 11.27 1.11
C ASN A 158 -0.04 11.50 2.18
N HIS A 159 0.39 10.45 2.87
CA HIS A 159 1.42 10.48 3.89
C HIS A 159 2.49 9.44 3.60
N SER A 160 3.70 9.70 4.06
CA SER A 160 4.80 8.75 4.02
C SER A 160 4.76 7.80 5.21
N ILE A 161 5.31 6.61 5.03
CA ILE A 161 5.65 5.72 6.16
C ILE A 161 7.13 5.85 6.45
N LYS A 162 7.47 6.11 7.70
CA LYS A 162 8.83 6.38 8.16
C LYS A 162 9.29 5.32 9.15
N SER A 163 10.58 5.02 9.15
CA SER A 163 11.24 4.32 10.25
C SER A 163 12.62 4.86 10.48
N ARG A 164 13.07 4.75 11.74
CA ARG A 164 14.36 5.24 12.20
C ARG A 164 15.22 4.06 12.56
N MET A 165 16.45 4.07 12.06
CA MET A 165 17.42 3.02 12.32
C MET A 165 18.73 3.60 12.79
N ASN A 166 19.28 2.98 13.84
CA ASN A 166 20.66 3.21 14.22
C ASN A 166 21.55 2.49 13.21
N ILE A 167 22.48 3.24 12.65
CA ILE A 167 23.62 2.71 11.90
C ILE A 167 24.85 2.98 12.75
N CYS A 168 25.83 2.09 12.77
CA CYS A 168 27.05 2.31 13.56
C CYS A 168 28.24 2.13 12.63
N TYR A 169 28.66 3.20 11.96
CA TYR A 169 29.85 3.18 11.13
C TYR A 169 31.00 3.90 11.85
N ARG A 170 32.20 3.32 11.82
CA ARG A 170 33.42 3.85 12.46
C ARG A 170 34.34 4.50 11.44
#